data_AF-A0A2N0D813-F1
#
_entry.id   AF-A0A2N0D813-F1
#
_cell.length_a   1.000
_cell.length_b   1.000
_cell.length_c   1.000
_cell.angle_alpha   90.00
_cell.angle_beta   90.00
_cell.angle_gamma   90.00
#
_symmetry.space_group_name_H-M   'P 1'
#
loop_
_entity.id
_entity.type
_entity.pdbx_description
1 polymer ?
#
loop_
_entity_poly.entity_id
_entity_poly.type
_entity_poly.pdbx_seq_one_letter_code
_entity_poly.pdbx_strand_id
1 'polypeptide(L)' 'MPIAERVEVLSLIGDAAVDDEGKASLHLHGVLGFPDGSTKGGHFMKGHVRPTLEVLIRETPAHLRRRKQPNLGIALIELN' A
#
# COMPACT_ATOMS: atom_id res chain seq x y z
N MET A 1 -1.72 11.94 -6.95
CA MET A 1 -1.74 13.39 -6.67
C MET A 1 -1.50 13.58 -5.18
N PRO A 2 -0.71 14.57 -4.74
CA PRO A 2 -0.55 14.87 -3.32
C PRO A 2 -1.85 15.43 -2.73
N ILE A 3 -2.14 15.08 -1.47
CA ILE A 3 -3.22 15.65 -0.67
C ILE A 3 -2.57 16.56 0.39
N ALA A 4 -2.97 17.84 0.41
CA ALA A 4 -2.33 18.88 1.23
C ALA A 4 -3.13 19.25 2.50
N GLU A 5 -4.29 18.64 2.70
CA GLU A 5 -5.18 18.89 3.85
C GLU A 5 -5.28 17.65 4.75
N ARG A 6 -5.91 17.81 5.91
CA ARG A 6 -6.20 16.67 6.79
C ARG A 6 -7.37 15.89 6.21
N VAL A 7 -7.17 14.59 6.08
CA VAL A 7 -8.13 13.62 5.59
C VAL A 7 -8.11 12.40 6.49
N GLU A 8 -9.22 11.69 6.52
CA GLU A 8 -9.33 10.43 7.25
C GLU A 8 -8.91 9.27 6.36
N VAL A 9 -8.15 8.32 6.90
CA VAL A 9 -7.86 7.07 6.20
C VAL A 9 -9.02 6.12 6.46
N LEU A 10 -9.91 5.95 5.47
CA LEU A 10 -11.07 5.06 5.59
C LEU A 10 -10.67 3.60 5.36
N SER A 11 -9.70 3.36 4.48
CA SER A 11 -9.06 2.07 4.30
C SER A 11 -7.63 2.24 3.81
N LEU A 12 -6.76 1.33 4.26
CA LEU A 12 -5.40 1.15 3.76
C LEU A 12 -5.17 -0.35 3.62
N ILE A 13 -5.16 -0.85 2.39
CA ILE A 13 -5.17 -2.27 2.09
C ILE A 13 -4.03 -2.59 1.16
N GLY A 14 -3.36 -3.69 1.42
CA GLY A 14 -2.36 -4.23 0.54
C GLY A 14 -1.53 -5.29 1.22
N ASP A 15 -0.31 -5.45 0.74
CA ASP A 15 0.56 -6.53 1.19
C ASP A 15 2.02 -6.06 1.29
N ALA A 16 2.80 -6.86 2.00
CA ALA A 16 4.24 -6.72 2.09
C ALA A 16 4.89 -8.01 1.56
N ALA A 17 5.85 -7.84 0.67
CA ALA A 17 6.67 -8.92 0.11
C ALA A 17 8.14 -8.55 0.19
N VAL A 18 9.00 -9.50 -0.18
CA VAL A 18 10.44 -9.26 -0.37
C VAL A 18 10.71 -9.12 -1.87
N ASP A 19 11.47 -8.09 -2.25
CA ASP A 19 11.90 -7.88 -3.64
C ASP A 19 13.13 -8.73 -4.00
N ASP A 20 13.57 -8.61 -5.26
CA ASP A 20 14.72 -9.35 -5.79
C ASP A 20 16.06 -8.97 -5.10
N GLU A 21 16.12 -7.83 -4.40
CA GLU A 21 17.29 -7.37 -3.64
C GLU A 21 17.23 -7.76 -2.15
N GLY A 22 16.19 -8.48 -1.73
CA GLY A 22 16.00 -8.87 -0.34
C GLY A 22 15.41 -7.77 0.55
N LYS A 23 14.90 -6.68 -0.02
CA LYS A 23 14.32 -5.55 0.72
C LYS A 23 12.81 -5.68 0.85
N ALA A 24 12.26 -5.06 1.88
CA ALA A 24 10.82 -4.97 2.07
C ALA A 24 10.17 -4.15 0.93
N SER A 25 9.16 -4.73 0.31
CA SER A 25 8.40 -4.15 -0.79
C SER A 25 6.92 -4.14 -0.44
N LEU A 26 6.40 -2.95 -0.12
CA LEU A 26 4.99 -2.76 0.21
C LEU A 26 4.23 -2.32 -1.04
N HIS A 27 3.05 -2.91 -1.25
CA HIS A 27 2.09 -2.43 -2.23
C HIS A 27 0.78 -2.13 -1.51
N LEU A 28 0.48 -0.85 -1.33
CA LEU A 28 -0.70 -0.40 -0.62
C LEU A 28 -1.59 0.45 -1.52
N HIS A 29 -2.89 0.32 -1.34
CA HIS A 29 -3.91 1.22 -1.86
C HIS A 29 -4.68 1.81 -0.69
N GLY A 30 -5.06 3.08 -0.80
CA GLY A 30 -5.80 3.77 0.25
C GLY A 30 -7.07 4.41 -0.29
N VAL A 31 -8.08 4.52 0.57
CA VAL A 31 -9.24 5.39 0.38
C VAL A 31 -9.23 6.45 1.48
N LEU A 32 -9.29 7.71 1.05
CA LEU A 32 -9.23 8.89 1.91
C LEU A 32 -10.60 9.57 1.93
N GLY A 33 -11.09 9.89 3.13
CA GLY A 33 -12.31 10.66 3.35
C GLY A 33 -11.99 12.14 3.59
N PHE A 34 -12.63 13.01 2.83
CA PHE A 34 -12.49 14.46 2.92
C PHE A 34 -13.56 15.08 3.83
N PRO A 35 -13.32 16.28 4.39
CA PRO A 35 -14.30 16.95 5.26
C PRO A 35 -15.67 17.19 4.62
N ASP A 36 -15.73 17.29 3.28
CA ASP A 36 -16.97 17.45 2.51
C ASP A 36 -17.73 16.13 2.27
N GLY A 37 -17.23 15.02 2.82
CA GLY A 37 -17.78 13.68 2.64
C GLY A 37 -17.37 13.01 1.34
N SER A 38 -16.59 13.66 0.48
CA SER A 38 -16.06 13.04 -0.73
C SER A 38 -14.93 12.07 -0.43
N THR A 39 -14.67 11.16 -1.37
CA THR A 39 -13.60 10.17 -1.26
C THR A 39 -12.63 10.24 -2.41
N LYS A 40 -11.35 10.02 -2.14
CA LYS A 40 -10.33 9.75 -3.18
C LYS A 40 -9.60 8.46 -2.88
N GLY A 41 -9.38 7.64 -3.90
CA GLY A 41 -8.69 6.36 -3.78
C GLY A 41 -7.50 6.24 -4.74
N GLY A 42 -6.57 5.34 -4.42
CA GLY A 42 -5.50 4.95 -5.34
C GLY A 42 -4.28 4.34 -4.66
N HIS A 43 -3.21 4.18 -5.44
CA HIS A 43 -1.94 3.67 -4.96
C HIS A 43 -1.32 4.60 -3.91
N PHE A 44 -1.03 4.05 -2.74
CA PHE A 44 -0.51 4.81 -1.61
C PHE A 44 1.01 4.85 -1.65
N MET A 45 1.57 6.04 -1.88
CA MET A 45 3.02 6.24 -1.95
C MET A 45 3.64 6.57 -0.59
N LYS A 46 3.03 7.52 0.13
CA LYS A 46 3.48 8.01 1.43
C LYS A 46 2.43 8.92 2.07
N GLY A 47 2.51 9.09 3.39
CA GLY A 47 1.70 10.04 4.16
C GLY A 47 2.28 10.28 5.56
N HIS A 48 1.79 11.31 6.25
CA HIS A 48 2.12 11.57 7.65
C HIS A 48 0.85 11.38 8.50
N VAL A 49 0.97 10.54 9.52
CA VAL A 49 -0.15 10.17 10.40
C VAL A 49 -0.30 11.20 11.53
N ARG A 50 -1.52 11.70 11.73
CA ARG A 50 -1.93 12.52 12.90
C ARG A 50 -3.43 12.34 13.16
N PRO A 51 -3.88 12.01 14.38
CA PRO A 51 -3.07 11.58 15.53
C PRO A 51 -2.62 10.13 15.43
N THR A 52 -3.45 9.23 14.91
CA THR A 52 -3.20 7.78 14.87
C THR A 52 -3.56 7.17 13.51
N LEU A 53 -2.96 6.02 13.23
CA LEU A 53 -3.35 5.12 12.16
C LEU A 53 -3.20 3.72 12.74
N GLU A 54 -4.31 3.00 12.87
CA GLU A 54 -4.32 1.63 13.36
C GLU A 54 -4.15 0.68 12.18
N VAL A 55 -3.18 -0.23 12.29
CA VAL A 55 -2.82 -1.16 11.20
C VAL A 55 -2.78 -2.57 11.76
N LEU A 56 -3.47 -3.49 11.10
CA LEU A 56 -3.35 -4.93 11.36
C LEU A 56 -2.48 -5.55 10.28
N ILE A 57 -1.47 -6.31 10.71
CA ILE A 57 -0.58 -7.05 9.82
C ILE A 57 -0.78 -8.54 10.10
N ARG A 58 -1.11 -9.29 9.05
CA ARG A 58 -1.17 -10.74 9.10
C ARG A 58 0.00 -11.30 8.32
N GLU A 59 0.85 -12.07 9.00
CA GLU A 59 1.91 -12.80 8.33
C GLU A 59 1.32 -13.94 7.48
N THR A 60 1.69 -13.97 6.21
CA THR A 60 1.42 -15.07 5.28
C THR A 60 2.67 -15.93 5.14
N PRO A 61 2.57 -17.21 4.77
CA PRO A 61 3.73 -18.10 4.68
C PRO A 61 4.87 -17.50 3.83
N ALA A 62 6.11 -17.70 4.28
CA ALA A 62 7.31 -16.93 3.93
C ALA A 62 7.77 -16.91 2.44
N HIS A 63 7.02 -17.51 1.53
CA HIS A 63 7.43 -17.70 0.13
C HIS A 63 6.88 -16.66 -0.85
N LEU A 64 6.09 -15.68 -0.40
CA LEU A 64 5.57 -14.62 -1.28
C LEU A 64 6.71 -13.66 -1.69
N ARG A 65 7.19 -13.81 -2.92
CA ARG A 65 8.24 -12.96 -3.52
C ARG A 65 7.65 -12.08 -4.59
N ARG A 66 8.07 -10.81 -4.64
CA ARG A 66 7.75 -9.94 -5.78
C ARG A 66 8.84 -10.07 -6.83
N ARG A 67 8.44 -10.40 -8.05
CA ARG A 67 9.34 -10.41 -9.21
C ARG A 67 8.91 -9.38 -10.24
N LYS A 68 9.88 -8.60 -10.72
CA LYS A 68 9.65 -7.65 -11.81
C LYS A 68 9.29 -8.42 -13.08
N GLN A 69 8.13 -8.12 -13.65
CA GLN A 69 7.68 -8.74 -14.90
C GLN A 69 8.17 -7.91 -16.08
N PRO A 70 9.13 -8.40 -16.90
CA PRO A 70 9.77 -7.60 -17.95
C PRO A 70 8.78 -7.00 -18.95
N ASN A 71 7.69 -7.74 -19.23
CA ASN A 71 6.68 -7.35 -20.22
C ASN A 71 5.61 -6.40 -19.66
N LEU A 72 5.52 -6.23 -18.33
CA LEU A 72 4.46 -5.46 -17.67
C LEU A 72 4.97 -4.18 -16.99
N GLY A 73 6.28 -4.06 -16.78
CA GLY A 73 6.88 -2.90 -16.09
C GLY A 73 6.54 -2.80 -14.60
N ILE A 74 5.82 -3.77 -14.05
CA ILE A 74 5.37 -3.84 -12.65
C ILE A 74 5.91 -5.10 -11.97
N ALA A 75 6.01 -5.07 -10.63
CA ALA A 75 6.38 -6.23 -9.82
C ALA A 75 5.12 -6.89 -9.26
N LEU A 76 4.97 -8.19 -9.54
CA LEU A 76 3.84 -9.00 -9.07
C LEU A 76 4.31 -10.01 -8.04
N ILE A 77 3.41 -10.39 -7.12
CA ILE A 77 3.64 -11.51 -6.21
C ILE A 77 3.61 -12.79 -7.04
N GLU A 78 4.66 -13.58 -6.91
CA GLU A 78 4.69 -14.93 -7.42
C GLU A 78 3.95 -15.86 -6.46
N LEU A 79 2.87 -16.46 -6.96
CA LEU A 79 2.19 -17.57 -6.33
C LEU A 79 2.85 -18.83 -6.89
N ASN A 80 3.47 -19.64 -6.02
CA ASN A 80 4.24 -20.84 -6.39
C ASN A 80 3.63 -21.66 -7.54
#